data_AF-A0A935U5G2-F1
#
_entry.id   AF-A0A935U5G2-F1
#
_cell.length_a   1.000
_cell.length_b   1.000
_cell.length_c   1.000
_cell.angle_alpha   90.00
_cell.angle_beta   90.00
_cell.angle_gamma   90.00
#
_symmetry.space_group_name_H-M   'P 1'
#
loop_
_entity.id
_entity.type
_entity.pdbx_description
1 polymer ?
#
loop_
_entity_poly.entity_id
_entity_poly.type
_entity_poly.pdbx_seq_one_letter_code
_entity_poly.pdbx_strand_id
1 'polypeptide(L)'
;MSARATNWTFLAALAALALVLQACAAPPKMRLLRPAEGPVEKRVEQPAAAAPASEQLIGRLAAVRVREGDSLPDIARHFGLGHDAVKEANPGADVWAPPAGSRVLLPRMFILPDAPRQGIVINLAAMRLFHFTGRNRPVVTYPVGIGEEGRSTPMGGMWIERKAVRPTWYVPASIRRDHAQRGDPLPSEVPPGPDNPLGEYALYLSRPSYVIHGTNKPFSIGMRATNGCIRLYPEDVEKLYRAVPVKTPVHIVNQPYLVGRAGGMLYLEAHAPQEELDAADVKKKLYARLRDMERRETRRLDWKRVEETVTQARGIPVPVLEGGGGLEAMIVAAEDLPRPARLNGQPLVPPMKAGAWYVRADETIGEDNAKRMAAVLNHQGPQIPARVVQKGNRYHVLAGPYADRKAALAAVKRLKVDLEIDGAIVGPAESRTLALQETGGRQP
;
A
#
# COMPACT_ATOMS: atom_id res chain seq x y z
N MET A 1 27.15 97.61 -5.99
CA MET A 1 27.83 98.20 -7.16
C MET A 1 28.56 97.08 -7.90
N SER A 2 28.31 96.94 -9.21
CA SER A 2 29.02 96.12 -10.23
C SER A 2 29.02 94.60 -10.04
N ALA A 3 28.17 93.81 -10.74
CA ALA A 3 28.27 93.33 -12.14
C ALA A 3 29.46 92.36 -12.35
N ARG A 4 29.31 91.12 -12.87
CA ARG A 4 28.73 90.64 -14.15
C ARG A 4 28.28 89.16 -13.98
N ALA A 5 27.08 88.71 -14.43
CA ALA A 5 26.67 88.31 -15.81
C ALA A 5 27.68 87.34 -16.47
N THR A 6 27.32 86.17 -17.04
CA THR A 6 26.35 85.91 -18.14
C THR A 6 26.19 84.36 -18.29
N ASN A 7 24.98 83.77 -18.35
CA ASN A 7 24.20 83.31 -19.54
C ASN A 7 24.70 81.99 -20.17
N TRP A 8 23.94 81.02 -20.71
CA TRP A 8 22.54 80.85 -21.18
C TRP A 8 22.30 79.33 -21.46
N THR A 9 21.24 78.68 -20.94
CA THR A 9 19.99 78.22 -21.61
C THR A 9 20.10 77.33 -22.86
N PHE A 10 19.46 76.16 -22.85
CA PHE A 10 18.33 75.71 -23.74
C PHE A 10 18.00 74.22 -23.40
N LEU A 11 16.88 73.83 -22.78
CA LEU A 11 15.44 73.76 -23.17
C LEU A 11 15.00 72.44 -23.88
N ALA A 12 13.88 71.90 -23.36
CA ALA A 12 12.88 70.98 -23.93
C ALA A 12 12.88 69.57 -23.28
N ALA A 13 11.94 69.15 -22.40
CA ALA A 13 10.47 69.24 -22.29
C ALA A 13 9.70 68.09 -22.97
N LEU A 14 8.79 67.50 -22.17
CA LEU A 14 7.67 66.57 -22.47
C LEU A 14 8.00 65.12 -22.87
N ALA A 15 7.19 64.10 -22.56
CA ALA A 15 6.11 63.82 -21.60
C ALA A 15 5.69 62.36 -21.89
N ALA A 16 5.24 61.61 -20.86
CA ALA A 16 4.09 60.68 -20.88
C ALA A 16 4.27 59.46 -19.95
N LEU A 17 3.46 59.47 -18.89
CA LEU A 17 2.49 58.43 -18.51
C LEU A 17 2.89 56.94 -18.62
N ALA A 18 3.05 56.27 -17.48
CA ALA A 18 2.32 55.03 -17.18
C ALA A 18 2.48 54.63 -15.69
N LEU A 19 1.37 54.67 -14.96
CA LEU A 19 1.18 53.98 -13.70
C LEU A 19 1.35 52.47 -13.93
N VAL A 20 2.24 51.80 -13.21
CA VAL A 20 2.13 50.35 -12.96
C VAL A 20 2.47 50.07 -11.50
N LEU A 21 1.43 49.65 -10.78
CA LEU A 21 1.44 49.00 -9.48
C LEU A 21 2.52 47.89 -9.43
N GLN A 22 3.51 48.00 -8.54
CA GLN A 22 4.33 46.85 -8.19
C GLN A 22 3.59 46.00 -7.16
N ALA A 23 3.05 44.90 -7.66
CA ALA A 23 2.48 43.80 -6.91
C ALA A 23 3.52 43.14 -5.99
N CYS A 24 3.04 42.69 -4.84
CA CYS A 24 3.72 41.74 -3.96
C CYS A 24 4.24 40.55 -4.77
N ALA A 25 5.55 40.39 -4.85
CA ALA A 25 6.17 39.23 -5.46
C ALA A 25 5.94 38.00 -4.56
N ALA A 26 5.13 37.05 -5.05
CA ALA A 26 5.07 35.70 -4.49
C ALA A 26 6.43 35.01 -4.71
N PRO A 27 6.91 34.19 -3.76
CA PRO A 27 8.14 33.42 -3.97
C PRO A 27 7.96 32.46 -5.16
N PRO A 28 9.05 32.16 -5.90
CA PRO A 28 8.95 31.29 -7.06
C PRO A 28 8.43 29.93 -6.62
N LYS A 29 7.34 29.47 -7.25
CA LYS A 29 6.85 28.10 -7.09
C LYS A 29 7.98 27.18 -7.51
N MET A 30 8.66 26.60 -6.53
CA MET A 30 9.64 25.55 -6.74
C MET A 30 8.87 24.36 -7.34
N ARG A 31 8.92 24.26 -8.67
CA ARG A 31 8.37 23.12 -9.40
C ARG A 31 9.29 21.96 -9.06
N LEU A 32 8.91 21.18 -8.04
CA LEU A 32 9.56 19.90 -7.78
C LEU A 32 9.53 19.13 -9.10
N LEU A 33 10.73 18.96 -9.68
CA LEU A 33 10.94 18.05 -10.79
C LEU A 33 10.57 16.67 -10.26
N ARG A 34 9.38 16.19 -10.61
CA ARG A 34 9.11 14.76 -10.59
C ARG A 34 10.22 14.12 -11.43
N PRO A 35 10.97 13.14 -10.91
CA PRO A 35 11.78 12.29 -11.76
C PRO A 35 10.89 11.80 -12.89
N ALA A 36 11.36 11.85 -14.13
CA ALA A 36 10.61 11.33 -15.26
C ALA A 36 10.39 9.83 -15.04
N GLU A 37 9.22 9.47 -14.52
CA GLU A 37 8.78 8.09 -14.48
C GLU A 37 8.55 7.69 -15.93
N GLY A 38 9.36 6.76 -16.46
CA GLY A 38 9.02 6.05 -17.68
C GLY A 38 7.60 5.47 -17.58
N PRO A 39 6.93 5.15 -18.70
CA PRO A 39 5.51 4.80 -18.69
C PRO A 39 5.23 3.67 -17.70
N VAL A 40 4.64 4.01 -16.57
CA VAL A 40 4.09 3.05 -15.61
C VAL A 40 2.78 2.60 -16.23
N GLU A 41 2.71 1.32 -16.65
CA GLU A 41 1.44 0.75 -17.10
C GLU A 41 0.43 0.88 -15.95
N LYS A 42 -0.73 1.49 -16.26
CA LYS A 42 -1.78 1.76 -15.29
C LYS A 42 -2.14 0.45 -14.58
N ARG A 43 -2.34 0.52 -13.25
CA ARG A 43 -2.87 -0.55 -12.42
C ARG A 43 -4.02 -1.25 -13.14
N VAL A 44 -4.00 -2.59 -13.19
CA VAL A 44 -5.11 -3.36 -13.74
C VAL A 44 -6.33 -3.15 -12.85
N GLU A 45 -7.19 -2.23 -13.23
CA GLU A 45 -8.43 -1.97 -12.51
C GLU A 45 -9.25 -3.25 -12.49
N GLN A 46 -9.67 -3.66 -11.30
CA GLN A 46 -10.57 -4.79 -11.18
C GLN A 46 -11.90 -4.36 -11.80
N PRO A 47 -12.44 -5.10 -12.79
CA PRO A 47 -13.70 -4.74 -13.40
C PRO A 47 -14.73 -4.61 -12.29
N ALA A 48 -15.39 -3.46 -12.24
CA ALA A 48 -16.45 -3.27 -11.30
C ALA A 48 -17.56 -4.27 -11.70
N ALA A 49 -17.81 -5.29 -10.86
CA ALA A 49 -18.80 -6.31 -11.15
C ALA A 49 -20.18 -5.84 -10.68
N ALA A 50 -21.15 -5.77 -11.60
CA ALA A 50 -22.56 -5.66 -11.24
C ALA A 50 -23.06 -7.07 -10.90
N ALA A 51 -23.14 -7.39 -9.60
CA ALA A 51 -23.78 -8.61 -9.15
C ALA A 51 -25.30 -8.39 -9.09
N PRO A 52 -26.14 -9.23 -9.72
CA PRO A 52 -27.56 -9.31 -9.40
C PRO A 52 -27.74 -9.44 -7.88
N ALA A 53 -28.88 -9.02 -7.33
CA ALA A 53 -29.11 -9.10 -5.87
C ALA A 53 -28.93 -10.53 -5.30
N SER A 54 -29.12 -11.56 -6.13
CA SER A 54 -28.92 -12.98 -5.81
C SER A 54 -27.46 -13.46 -5.88
N GLU A 55 -26.56 -12.72 -6.52
CA GLU A 55 -25.15 -13.03 -6.58
C GLU A 55 -24.40 -12.25 -5.48
N GLN A 56 -23.57 -12.96 -4.74
CA GLN A 56 -22.81 -12.43 -3.62
C GLN A 56 -21.31 -12.58 -3.84
N LEU A 57 -20.89 -13.31 -4.87
CA LEU A 57 -19.50 -13.44 -5.28
C LEU A 57 -19.21 -12.43 -6.40
N ILE A 58 -18.09 -11.71 -6.28
CA ILE A 58 -17.59 -10.81 -7.32
C ILE A 58 -16.15 -11.17 -7.69
N GLY A 59 -15.75 -10.82 -8.90
CA GLY A 59 -14.38 -11.02 -9.38
C GLY A 59 -14.08 -12.46 -9.80
N ARG A 60 -12.80 -12.76 -9.99
CA ARG A 60 -12.31 -14.07 -10.48
C ARG A 60 -10.92 -14.35 -9.92
N LEU A 61 -10.59 -15.62 -9.72
CA LEU A 61 -9.22 -16.02 -9.39
C LEU A 61 -8.31 -15.81 -10.60
N ALA A 62 -7.09 -15.35 -10.34
CA ALA A 62 -6.09 -15.11 -11.37
C ALA A 62 -4.71 -15.52 -10.85
N ALA A 63 -3.72 -15.52 -11.72
CA ALA A 63 -2.32 -15.67 -11.37
C ALA A 63 -1.44 -14.77 -12.23
N VAL A 64 -0.18 -14.62 -11.84
CA VAL A 64 0.85 -13.90 -12.60
C VAL A 64 2.17 -14.64 -12.51
N ARG A 65 2.98 -14.55 -13.57
CA ARG A 65 4.36 -15.06 -13.55
C ARG A 65 5.31 -14.00 -13.05
N VAL A 66 6.11 -14.37 -12.06
CA VAL A 66 7.10 -13.50 -11.41
C VAL A 66 8.27 -13.24 -12.36
N ARG A 67 8.78 -12.00 -12.38
CA ARG A 67 10.08 -11.68 -13.00
C ARG A 67 11.10 -11.35 -11.92
N GLU A 68 12.39 -11.42 -12.29
CA GLU A 68 13.48 -11.04 -11.39
C GLU A 68 13.27 -9.63 -10.82
N GLY A 69 13.42 -9.51 -9.50
CA GLY A 69 13.23 -8.25 -8.77
C GLY A 69 11.77 -7.90 -8.42
N ASP A 70 10.80 -8.75 -8.76
CA ASP A 70 9.45 -8.61 -8.22
C ASP A 70 9.40 -9.05 -6.75
N SER A 71 8.49 -8.44 -5.99
CA SER A 71 8.12 -8.87 -4.64
C SER A 71 6.60 -9.06 -4.54
N LEU A 72 6.12 -9.84 -3.57
CA LEU A 72 4.67 -9.97 -3.35
C LEU A 72 4.00 -8.63 -3.03
N PRO A 73 4.56 -7.71 -2.21
CA PRO A 73 4.00 -6.36 -2.04
C PRO A 73 3.81 -5.58 -3.36
N ASP A 74 4.77 -5.66 -4.29
CA ASP A 74 4.68 -5.00 -5.59
C ASP A 74 3.55 -5.57 -6.44
N ILE A 75 3.47 -6.90 -6.49
CA ILE A 75 2.42 -7.64 -7.20
C ILE A 75 1.05 -7.30 -6.60
N ALA A 76 0.94 -7.34 -5.26
CA ALA A 76 -0.28 -7.02 -4.54
C ALA A 76 -0.79 -5.61 -4.88
N ARG A 77 0.09 -4.60 -4.77
CA ARG A 77 -0.26 -3.22 -5.09
C ARG A 77 -0.71 -3.05 -6.54
N HIS A 78 0.02 -3.64 -7.48
CA HIS A 78 -0.30 -3.55 -8.91
C HIS A 78 -1.64 -4.19 -9.27
N PHE A 79 -2.03 -5.30 -8.64
CA PHE A 79 -3.31 -5.96 -8.91
C PHE A 79 -4.44 -5.58 -7.96
N GLY A 80 -4.17 -4.67 -7.02
CA GLY A 80 -5.14 -4.15 -6.07
C GLY A 80 -5.59 -5.12 -5.00
N LEU A 81 -4.60 -5.80 -4.46
CA LEU A 81 -4.70 -6.73 -3.35
C LEU A 81 -3.88 -6.21 -2.17
N GLY A 82 -4.22 -6.70 -0.98
CA GLY A 82 -3.42 -6.46 0.22
C GLY A 82 -2.22 -7.40 0.24
N HIS A 83 -1.17 -7.00 0.96
CA HIS A 83 0.01 -7.81 1.18
C HIS A 83 -0.34 -9.20 1.74
N ASP A 84 -1.06 -9.26 2.87
CA ASP A 84 -1.34 -10.55 3.51
C ASP A 84 -2.28 -11.41 2.67
N ALA A 85 -3.22 -10.81 1.93
CA ALA A 85 -4.08 -11.55 1.02
C ALA A 85 -3.28 -12.32 -0.05
N VAL A 86 -2.25 -11.72 -0.66
CA VAL A 86 -1.40 -12.43 -1.63
C VAL A 86 -0.53 -13.47 -0.94
N LYS A 87 0.02 -13.16 0.25
CA LYS A 87 0.83 -14.09 1.03
C LYS A 87 0.04 -15.34 1.45
N GLU A 88 -1.16 -15.18 2.00
CA GLU A 88 -2.06 -16.25 2.45
C GLU A 88 -2.56 -17.11 1.28
N ALA A 89 -2.82 -16.47 0.14
CA ALA A 89 -3.15 -17.16 -1.10
C ALA A 89 -1.96 -17.96 -1.68
N ASN A 90 -0.73 -17.79 -1.20
CA ASN A 90 0.47 -18.44 -1.73
C ASN A 90 1.35 -19.01 -0.58
N PRO A 91 0.89 -20.03 0.15
CA PRO A 91 1.64 -20.61 1.25
C PRO A 91 3.00 -21.12 0.78
N GLY A 92 4.06 -20.72 1.48
CA GLY A 92 5.45 -21.09 1.16
C GLY A 92 6.13 -20.22 0.09
N ALA A 93 5.44 -19.27 -0.54
CA ALA A 93 6.08 -18.33 -1.44
C ALA A 93 6.97 -17.33 -0.68
N ASP A 94 8.12 -17.01 -1.26
CA ASP A 94 8.97 -15.94 -0.74
C ASP A 94 8.30 -14.59 -0.99
N VAL A 95 8.11 -13.82 0.09
CA VAL A 95 7.43 -12.53 0.06
C VAL A 95 8.28 -11.46 -0.63
N TRP A 96 9.59 -11.49 -0.43
CA TRP A 96 10.49 -10.39 -0.77
C TRP A 96 11.34 -10.67 -2.01
N ALA A 97 11.63 -11.95 -2.28
CA ALA A 97 12.37 -12.39 -3.44
C ALA A 97 11.79 -13.71 -4.02
N PRO A 98 10.52 -13.72 -4.48
CA PRO A 98 9.95 -14.87 -5.16
C PRO A 98 10.80 -15.28 -6.38
N PRO A 99 11.03 -16.58 -6.61
CA PRO A 99 11.83 -17.03 -7.76
C PRO A 99 11.24 -16.58 -9.08
N ALA A 100 12.08 -16.10 -10.00
CA ALA A 100 11.65 -15.75 -11.35
C ALA A 100 11.01 -16.96 -12.07
N GLY A 101 9.94 -16.71 -12.82
CA GLY A 101 9.18 -17.75 -13.51
C GLY A 101 8.17 -18.50 -12.62
N SER A 102 8.26 -18.37 -11.29
CA SER A 102 7.23 -18.91 -10.39
C SER A 102 5.88 -18.25 -10.64
N ARG A 103 4.80 -18.98 -10.32
CA ARG A 103 3.42 -18.54 -10.50
C ARG A 103 2.85 -18.11 -9.17
N VAL A 104 2.44 -16.85 -9.08
CA VAL A 104 1.80 -16.26 -7.89
C VAL A 104 0.31 -16.14 -8.13
N LEU A 105 -0.48 -16.73 -7.24
CA LEU A 105 -1.93 -16.64 -7.23
C LEU A 105 -2.39 -15.27 -6.73
N LEU A 106 -3.45 -14.75 -7.36
CA LEU A 106 -4.04 -13.46 -7.09
C LEU A 106 -5.50 -13.67 -6.64
N PRO A 107 -5.83 -13.60 -5.34
CA PRO A 107 -7.18 -13.77 -4.80
C PRO A 107 -8.08 -12.57 -5.15
N ARG A 108 -8.44 -12.46 -6.43
CA ARG A 108 -9.19 -11.34 -7.02
C ARG A 108 -10.70 -11.59 -7.04
N MET A 109 -11.18 -12.47 -6.19
CA MET A 109 -12.58 -12.85 -6.05
C MET A 109 -12.99 -12.75 -4.57
N PHE A 110 -14.18 -12.22 -4.31
CA PHE A 110 -14.62 -11.88 -2.94
C PHE A 110 -16.09 -12.15 -2.77
N ILE A 111 -16.47 -12.65 -1.60
CA ILE A 111 -17.86 -12.66 -1.14
C ILE A 111 -18.17 -11.29 -0.54
N LEU A 112 -19.28 -10.69 -0.96
CA LEU A 112 -19.75 -9.41 -0.42
C LEU A 112 -20.14 -9.59 1.07
N PRO A 113 -19.66 -8.72 1.97
CA PRO A 113 -19.98 -8.81 3.39
C PRO A 113 -21.47 -8.75 3.68
N ASP A 114 -21.88 -9.38 4.79
CA ASP A 114 -23.23 -9.31 5.32
C ASP A 114 -23.44 -8.00 6.08
N ALA A 115 -23.67 -6.93 5.34
CA ALA A 115 -23.90 -5.58 5.82
C ALA A 115 -24.75 -4.80 4.79
N PRO A 116 -25.35 -3.66 5.17
CA PRO A 116 -26.07 -2.82 4.22
C PRO A 116 -25.16 -2.45 3.02
N ARG A 117 -25.56 -2.88 1.82
CA ARG A 117 -24.84 -2.65 0.55
C ARG A 117 -25.01 -1.22 0.04
N GLN A 118 -24.62 -0.25 0.86
CA GLN A 118 -24.79 1.18 0.63
C GLN A 118 -23.57 1.95 1.10
N GLY A 119 -23.06 2.85 0.26
CA GLY A 119 -21.90 3.66 0.60
C GLY A 119 -20.66 2.77 0.75
N ILE A 120 -20.03 2.84 1.92
CA ILE A 120 -18.80 2.10 2.21
C ILE A 120 -19.10 0.97 3.21
N VAL A 121 -18.63 -0.23 2.90
CA VAL A 121 -18.54 -1.34 3.85
C VAL A 121 -17.09 -1.77 3.97
N ILE A 122 -16.59 -1.95 5.18
CA ILE A 122 -15.22 -2.40 5.44
C ILE A 122 -15.29 -3.68 6.24
N ASN A 123 -14.72 -4.77 5.72
CA ASN A 123 -14.55 -6.00 6.49
C ASN A 123 -13.10 -6.08 6.98
N LEU A 124 -12.92 -6.00 8.29
CA LEU A 124 -11.61 -6.01 8.94
C LEU A 124 -10.88 -7.34 8.75
N ALA A 125 -11.59 -8.48 8.83
CA ALA A 125 -10.97 -9.79 8.63
C ALA A 125 -10.44 -9.96 7.19
N ALA A 126 -11.23 -9.53 6.21
CA ALA A 126 -10.83 -9.61 4.79
C ALA A 126 -9.87 -8.48 4.36
N MET A 127 -9.50 -7.55 5.26
CA MET A 127 -8.69 -6.38 4.97
C MET A 127 -9.15 -5.61 3.73
N ARG A 128 -10.48 -5.46 3.57
CA ARG A 128 -11.06 -4.94 2.32
C ARG A 128 -12.20 -3.96 2.54
N LEU A 129 -12.16 -2.89 1.76
CA LEU A 129 -13.22 -1.88 1.61
C LEU A 129 -14.01 -2.18 0.35
N PHE A 130 -15.34 -2.13 0.45
CA PHE A 130 -16.32 -2.26 -0.62
C PHE A 130 -17.09 -0.95 -0.73
N HIS A 131 -17.03 -0.32 -1.90
CA HIS A 131 -17.75 0.90 -2.21
C HIS A 131 -18.94 0.58 -3.13
N PHE A 132 -20.14 0.67 -2.57
CA PHE A 132 -21.41 0.47 -3.24
C PHE A 132 -21.92 1.81 -3.79
N THR A 133 -21.84 1.98 -5.10
CA THR A 133 -22.16 3.23 -5.81
C THR A 133 -23.64 3.41 -6.14
N GLY A 134 -24.49 2.48 -5.69
CA GLY A 134 -25.94 2.50 -5.90
C GLY A 134 -26.51 1.10 -6.14
N ARG A 135 -27.84 1.00 -6.22
CA ARG A 135 -28.54 -0.26 -6.48
C ARG A 135 -28.19 -0.77 -7.88
N ASN A 136 -27.84 -2.05 -8.00
CA ASN A 136 -27.41 -2.71 -9.25
C ASN A 136 -26.22 -2.03 -9.95
N ARG A 137 -25.49 -1.16 -9.24
CA ARG A 137 -24.24 -0.59 -9.75
C ARG A 137 -23.08 -1.52 -9.40
N PRO A 138 -22.02 -1.48 -10.20
CA PRO A 138 -20.80 -2.18 -9.86
C PRO A 138 -20.23 -1.84 -8.48
N VAL A 139 -19.73 -2.86 -7.79
CA VAL A 139 -19.01 -2.69 -6.51
C VAL A 139 -17.54 -2.46 -6.80
N VAL A 140 -16.98 -1.36 -6.27
CA VAL A 140 -15.54 -1.08 -6.34
C VAL A 140 -14.91 -1.53 -5.03
N THR A 141 -13.76 -2.20 -5.09
CA THR A 141 -13.11 -2.69 -3.88
C THR A 141 -11.67 -2.22 -3.76
N TYR A 142 -11.22 -2.02 -2.52
CA TYR A 142 -9.88 -1.56 -2.19
C TYR A 142 -9.31 -2.39 -1.04
N PRO A 143 -8.05 -2.85 -1.11
CA PRO A 143 -7.39 -3.40 0.06
C PRO A 143 -7.13 -2.28 1.07
N VAL A 144 -7.20 -2.63 2.36
CA VAL A 144 -6.96 -1.67 3.45
C VAL A 144 -5.93 -2.20 4.44
N GLY A 145 -5.16 -1.31 5.04
CA GLY A 145 -4.45 -1.58 6.30
C GLY A 145 -5.29 -1.09 7.48
N ILE A 146 -5.26 -1.81 8.60
CA ILE A 146 -6.10 -1.53 9.77
C ILE A 146 -5.28 -1.43 11.07
N GLY A 147 -5.95 -1.17 12.18
CA GLY A 147 -5.35 -1.14 13.52
C GLY A 147 -4.55 -2.40 13.86
N GLU A 148 -3.39 -2.20 14.48
CA GLU A 148 -2.67 -3.25 15.20
C GLU A 148 -3.48 -3.74 16.40
N GLU A 149 -3.10 -4.91 16.92
CA GLU A 149 -3.68 -5.46 18.14
C GLU A 149 -3.59 -4.44 19.30
N GLY A 150 -4.66 -4.31 20.08
CA GLY A 150 -4.76 -3.30 21.14
C GLY A 150 -4.99 -1.86 20.64
N ARG A 151 -4.99 -1.63 19.32
CA ARG A 151 -5.32 -0.35 18.67
C ARG A 151 -6.38 -0.56 17.58
N SER A 152 -7.36 -1.41 17.88
CA SER A 152 -8.31 -1.95 16.91
C SER A 152 -9.15 -0.86 16.23
N THR A 153 -9.42 -1.09 14.94
CA THR A 153 -10.35 -0.26 14.17
C THR A 153 -11.79 -0.48 14.67
N PRO A 154 -12.57 0.57 14.93
CA PRO A 154 -13.89 0.46 15.52
C PRO A 154 -14.87 -0.18 14.55
N MET A 155 -15.72 -1.06 15.07
CA MET A 155 -16.85 -1.61 14.34
C MET A 155 -18.10 -0.74 14.49
N GLY A 156 -19.05 -0.91 13.57
CA GLY A 156 -20.37 -0.27 13.61
C GLY A 156 -20.63 0.72 12.47
N GLY A 157 -21.81 1.35 12.53
CA GLY A 157 -22.28 2.35 11.57
C GLY A 157 -21.72 3.74 11.84
N MET A 158 -21.21 4.37 10.80
CA MET A 158 -20.60 5.71 10.78
C MET A 158 -20.95 6.40 9.45
N TRP A 159 -20.45 7.62 9.24
CA TRP A 159 -20.49 8.28 7.94
C TRP A 159 -19.24 9.14 7.72
N ILE A 160 -19.00 9.53 6.47
CA ILE A 160 -17.95 10.50 6.13
C ILE A 160 -18.37 11.88 6.66
N GLU A 161 -17.70 12.38 7.68
CA GLU A 161 -18.03 13.66 8.32
C GLU A 161 -17.39 14.84 7.58
N ARG A 162 -16.12 14.70 7.20
CA ARG A 162 -15.40 15.71 6.40
C ARG A 162 -14.29 15.08 5.59
N LYS A 163 -13.73 15.85 4.67
CA LYS A 163 -12.68 15.40 3.73
C LYS A 163 -11.59 16.46 3.64
N ALA A 164 -10.32 16.05 3.54
CA ALA A 164 -9.18 16.95 3.36
C ALA A 164 -8.25 16.45 2.26
N VAL A 165 -7.79 17.40 1.43
CA VAL A 165 -6.65 17.23 0.52
C VAL A 165 -5.41 17.76 1.24
N ARG A 166 -4.28 17.07 1.12
CA ARG A 166 -3.01 17.40 1.77
C ARG A 166 -3.21 17.70 3.27
N PRO A 167 -3.70 16.72 4.06
CA PRO A 167 -3.96 16.92 5.47
C PRO A 167 -2.67 17.11 6.27
N THR A 168 -2.66 18.03 7.23
CA THR A 168 -1.67 18.02 8.32
C THR A 168 -2.00 16.85 9.26
N TRP A 169 -0.98 16.08 9.64
CA TRP A 169 -1.13 15.05 10.66
C TRP A 169 -0.81 15.64 12.03
N TYR A 170 -1.84 15.88 12.84
CA TYR A 170 -1.68 16.22 14.25
C TYR A 170 -1.38 14.94 15.02
N VAL A 171 -0.14 14.81 15.51
CA VAL A 171 0.35 13.56 16.10
C VAL A 171 -0.32 13.36 17.46
N PRO A 172 -1.08 12.27 17.67
CA PRO A 172 -1.67 11.95 18.96
C PRO A 172 -0.62 11.89 20.08
N ALA A 173 -1.00 12.34 21.27
CA ALA A 173 -0.09 12.37 22.42
C ALA A 173 0.45 10.98 22.81
N SER A 174 -0.35 9.92 22.63
CA SER A 174 0.08 8.53 22.81
C SER A 174 1.21 8.16 21.85
N ILE A 175 1.02 8.41 20.54
CA ILE A 175 2.03 8.12 19.51
C ILE A 175 3.33 8.88 19.78
N ARG A 176 3.27 10.16 20.16
CA ARG A 176 4.48 10.92 20.53
C ARG A 176 5.22 10.30 21.71
N ARG A 177 4.49 9.79 22.71
CA ARG A 177 5.06 9.13 23.89
C ARG A 177 5.80 7.84 23.51
N ASP A 178 5.17 6.99 22.71
CA ASP A 178 5.75 5.72 22.25
C ASP A 178 7.02 5.95 21.41
N HIS A 179 7.03 7.01 20.61
CA HIS A 179 8.16 7.41 19.79
C HIS A 179 9.31 7.97 20.63
N ALA A 180 9.02 8.82 21.62
CA ALA A 180 10.02 9.33 22.55
C ALA A 180 10.68 8.21 23.38
N GLN A 181 9.91 7.20 23.82
CA GLN A 181 10.44 6.05 24.56
C GLN A 181 11.42 5.20 23.74
N ARG A 182 11.27 5.19 22.41
CA ARG A 182 12.17 4.50 21.46
C ARG A 182 13.35 5.37 20.99
N GLY A 183 13.52 6.57 21.55
CA GLY A 183 14.60 7.48 21.16
C GLY A 183 14.38 8.20 19.82
N ASP A 184 13.16 8.21 19.30
CA ASP A 184 12.80 8.89 18.06
C ASP A 184 11.60 9.83 18.25
N PRO A 185 11.76 10.94 19.00
CA PRO A 185 10.65 11.83 19.33
C PRO A 185 10.03 12.46 18.08
N LEU A 186 8.71 12.41 17.98
CA LEU A 186 7.94 13.03 16.90
C LEU A 186 7.51 14.47 17.24
N PRO A 187 7.40 15.36 16.24
CA PRO A 187 6.81 16.68 16.43
C PRO A 187 5.32 16.60 16.81
N SER A 188 4.74 17.72 17.25
CA SER A 188 3.30 17.83 17.53
C SER A 188 2.44 17.70 16.27
N GLU A 189 2.99 18.09 15.12
CA GLU A 189 2.35 18.01 13.82
C GLU A 189 3.36 17.66 12.72
N VAL A 190 2.89 16.95 11.71
CA VAL A 190 3.65 16.68 10.48
C VAL A 190 2.90 17.35 9.32
N PRO A 191 3.50 18.34 8.63
CA PRO A 191 2.85 19.04 7.54
C PRO A 191 2.67 18.12 6.31
N PRO A 192 1.89 18.55 5.31
CA PRO A 192 1.72 17.76 4.09
C PRO A 192 3.03 17.57 3.33
N GLY A 193 3.31 16.34 2.91
CA GLY A 193 4.52 15.99 2.16
C GLY A 193 4.82 14.49 2.19
N PRO A 194 5.95 14.06 1.60
CA PRO A 194 6.33 12.65 1.50
C PRO A 194 6.45 11.93 2.86
N ASP A 195 6.77 12.67 3.91
CA ASP A 195 6.94 12.12 5.27
C ASP A 195 5.63 12.04 6.05
N ASN A 196 4.53 12.59 5.52
CA ASN A 196 3.24 12.59 6.18
C ASN A 196 2.56 11.21 6.07
N PRO A 197 2.28 10.52 7.19
CA PRO A 197 1.71 9.17 7.16
C PRO A 197 0.24 9.13 6.74
N LEU A 198 -0.44 10.28 6.67
CA LEU A 198 -1.80 10.38 6.13
C LEU A 198 -1.84 10.38 4.59
N GLY A 199 -0.68 10.61 3.93
CA GLY A 199 -0.62 10.80 2.49
C GLY A 199 -1.34 12.07 2.03
N GLU A 200 -1.80 12.06 0.77
CA GLU A 200 -2.35 13.25 0.10
C GLU A 200 -3.86 13.47 0.31
N TYR A 201 -4.59 12.45 0.80
CA TYR A 201 -6.05 12.52 0.95
C TYR A 201 -6.49 11.83 2.24
N ALA A 202 -7.48 12.42 2.90
CA ALA A 202 -8.12 11.89 4.10
C ALA A 202 -9.64 12.11 4.08
N LEU A 203 -10.38 11.09 4.51
CA LEU A 203 -11.81 11.12 4.78
C LEU A 203 -12.01 10.81 6.27
N TYR A 204 -12.51 11.80 7.01
CA TYR A 204 -12.71 11.70 8.45
C TYR A 204 -14.09 11.12 8.73
N LEU A 205 -14.15 10.16 9.64
CA LEU A 205 -15.40 9.50 10.03
C LEU A 205 -16.10 10.30 11.13
N SER A 206 -17.41 10.07 11.27
CA SER A 206 -18.23 10.68 12.32
C SER A 206 -17.86 10.26 13.73
N ARG A 207 -17.19 9.12 13.89
CA ARG A 207 -16.56 8.72 15.15
C ARG A 207 -15.23 9.46 15.29
N PRO A 208 -15.04 10.29 16.35
CA PRO A 208 -13.84 11.11 16.51
C PRO A 208 -12.55 10.29 16.40
N SER A 209 -11.52 10.91 15.82
CA SER A 209 -10.17 10.34 15.65
C SER A 209 -9.99 9.23 14.60
N TYR A 210 -11.06 8.75 13.96
CA TYR A 210 -10.94 7.72 12.91
C TYR A 210 -10.98 8.31 11.50
N VAL A 211 -10.05 7.86 10.67
CA VAL A 211 -9.80 8.43 9.35
C VAL A 211 -9.54 7.29 8.36
N ILE A 212 -10.15 7.39 7.19
CA ILE A 212 -9.77 6.65 5.98
C ILE A 212 -8.77 7.54 5.23
N HIS A 213 -7.52 7.13 5.08
CA HIS A 213 -6.47 7.97 4.52
C HIS A 213 -5.49 7.19 3.65
N GLY A 214 -4.61 7.91 2.93
CA GLY A 214 -3.51 7.31 2.17
C GLY A 214 -2.40 6.79 3.08
N THR A 215 -1.20 6.56 2.55
CA THR A 215 -0.06 6.20 3.38
C THR A 215 1.24 6.55 2.65
N ASN A 216 2.28 6.91 3.39
CA ASN A 216 3.64 6.97 2.88
C ASN A 216 4.40 5.64 3.00
N LYS A 217 3.76 4.60 3.58
CA LYS A 217 4.25 3.22 3.67
C LYS A 217 3.30 2.26 2.93
N PRO A 218 3.27 2.24 1.59
CA PRO A 218 2.30 1.46 0.82
C PRO A 218 2.36 -0.06 1.06
N PHE A 219 3.51 -0.61 1.41
CA PHE A 219 3.63 -2.04 1.72
C PHE A 219 2.77 -2.46 2.91
N SER A 220 2.38 -1.53 3.79
CA SER A 220 1.55 -1.81 4.97
C SER A 220 0.06 -2.05 4.64
N ILE A 221 -0.34 -1.98 3.37
CA ILE A 221 -1.73 -2.19 2.96
C ILE A 221 -2.04 -3.68 2.89
N GLY A 222 -3.13 -4.09 3.52
CA GLY A 222 -3.45 -5.49 3.75
C GLY A 222 -2.73 -6.08 4.96
N MET A 223 -2.35 -5.24 5.93
CA MET A 223 -1.73 -5.65 7.20
C MET A 223 -2.38 -4.90 8.39
N ARG A 224 -2.24 -5.47 9.59
CA ARG A 224 -2.49 -4.78 10.87
C ARG A 224 -1.24 -3.96 11.22
N ALA A 225 -1.21 -2.68 10.85
CA ALA A 225 0.02 -1.85 10.88
C ALA A 225 -0.24 -0.38 11.25
N THR A 226 -1.37 -0.10 11.88
CA THR A 226 -1.81 1.27 12.18
C THR A 226 -2.24 1.42 13.64
N ASN A 227 -2.43 2.66 14.07
CA ASN A 227 -2.97 2.99 15.39
C ASN A 227 -4.51 3.14 15.37
N GLY A 228 -5.19 2.32 14.55
CA GLY A 228 -6.65 2.22 14.50
C GLY A 228 -7.33 2.91 13.31
N CYS A 229 -6.61 3.72 12.55
CA CYS A 229 -7.10 4.30 11.29
C CYS A 229 -7.14 3.27 10.15
N ILE A 230 -7.76 3.65 9.03
CA ILE A 230 -7.88 2.79 7.84
C ILE A 230 -7.00 3.38 6.74
N ARG A 231 -5.95 2.65 6.35
CA ARG A 231 -5.04 3.05 5.29
C ARG A 231 -5.47 2.44 3.97
N LEU A 232 -5.40 3.22 2.90
CA LEU A 232 -5.48 2.76 1.51
C LEU A 232 -4.17 3.07 0.80
N TYR A 233 -3.94 2.42 -0.33
CA TYR A 233 -2.89 2.85 -1.25
C TYR A 233 -3.10 4.33 -1.66
N PRO A 234 -2.02 5.10 -1.92
CA PRO A 234 -2.13 6.50 -2.35
C PRO A 234 -3.09 6.72 -3.54
N GLU A 235 -2.99 5.86 -4.55
CA GLU A 235 -3.85 5.87 -5.74
C GLU A 235 -5.32 5.51 -5.43
N ASP A 236 -5.56 4.71 -4.40
CA ASP A 236 -6.89 4.21 -4.05
C ASP A 236 -7.64 5.22 -3.18
N VAL A 237 -6.96 5.85 -2.21
CA VAL A 237 -7.56 6.90 -1.41
C VAL A 237 -7.96 8.09 -2.27
N GLU A 238 -7.19 8.42 -3.31
CA GLU A 238 -7.54 9.50 -4.24
C GLU A 238 -8.84 9.19 -4.99
N LYS A 239 -8.96 7.98 -5.54
CA LYS A 239 -10.17 7.54 -6.24
C LYS A 239 -11.38 7.56 -5.31
N LEU A 240 -11.24 6.99 -4.11
CA LEU A 240 -12.30 6.98 -3.10
C LEU A 240 -12.68 8.41 -2.70
N TYR A 241 -11.69 9.26 -2.45
CA TYR A 241 -11.91 10.67 -2.10
C TYR A 241 -12.72 11.38 -3.19
N ARG A 242 -12.41 11.18 -4.47
CA ARG A 242 -13.16 11.84 -5.56
C ARG A 242 -14.58 11.28 -5.70
N ALA A 243 -14.77 9.98 -5.48
CA ALA A 243 -16.04 9.31 -5.70
C ALA A 243 -17.06 9.49 -4.56
N VAL A 244 -16.59 9.66 -3.32
CA VAL A 244 -17.45 9.57 -2.12
C VAL A 244 -17.81 10.95 -1.57
N PRO A 245 -19.10 11.34 -1.53
CA PRO A 245 -19.53 12.59 -0.90
C PRO A 245 -19.49 12.53 0.64
N VAL A 246 -19.48 13.71 1.28
CA VAL A 246 -19.74 13.83 2.72
C VAL A 246 -21.14 13.28 3.03
N LYS A 247 -21.32 12.75 4.25
CA LYS A 247 -22.48 11.98 4.73
C LYS A 247 -22.69 10.61 4.05
N THR A 248 -21.77 10.14 3.22
CA THR A 248 -21.81 8.74 2.76
C THR A 248 -21.74 7.79 3.96
N PRO A 249 -22.67 6.82 4.09
CA PRO A 249 -22.65 5.86 5.17
C PRO A 249 -21.43 4.94 5.08
N VAL A 250 -20.91 4.56 6.24
CA VAL A 250 -19.78 3.66 6.42
C VAL A 250 -20.19 2.59 7.43
N HIS A 251 -20.06 1.31 7.06
CA HIS A 251 -20.28 0.18 7.97
C HIS A 251 -18.99 -0.62 8.11
N ILE A 252 -18.49 -0.73 9.34
CA ILE A 252 -17.29 -1.53 9.63
C ILE A 252 -17.72 -2.80 10.34
N VAL A 253 -17.38 -3.95 9.76
CA VAL A 253 -17.69 -5.28 10.25
C VAL A 253 -16.41 -6.11 10.40
N ASN A 254 -16.47 -7.17 11.19
CA ASN A 254 -15.39 -8.14 11.32
C ASN A 254 -15.96 -9.53 11.09
N GLN A 255 -15.92 -9.98 9.83
CA GLN A 255 -16.52 -11.22 9.36
C GLN A 255 -15.42 -12.13 8.80
N PRO A 256 -14.81 -12.99 9.63
CA PRO A 256 -13.74 -13.89 9.16
C PRO A 256 -14.25 -15.01 8.26
N TYR A 257 -15.53 -15.36 8.37
CA TYR A 257 -16.17 -16.35 7.52
C TYR A 257 -17.32 -15.71 6.74
N LEU A 258 -17.21 -15.72 5.43
CA LEU A 258 -18.24 -15.21 4.52
C LEU A 258 -18.83 -16.36 3.71
N VAL A 259 -20.15 -16.34 3.55
CA VAL A 259 -20.88 -17.34 2.77
C VAL A 259 -21.72 -16.62 1.72
N GLY A 260 -21.59 -17.04 0.47
CA GLY A 260 -22.19 -16.35 -0.67
C GLY A 260 -22.62 -17.29 -1.77
N ARG A 261 -23.67 -16.91 -2.52
CA ARG A 261 -24.12 -17.64 -3.72
C ARG A 261 -23.60 -17.02 -5.00
N ALA A 262 -23.30 -17.87 -5.98
CA ALA A 262 -23.10 -17.49 -7.38
C ALA A 262 -23.26 -18.72 -8.30
N GLY A 263 -23.90 -18.55 -9.46
CA GLY A 263 -24.03 -19.62 -10.46
C GLY A 263 -24.65 -20.93 -9.93
N GLY A 264 -25.62 -20.84 -9.01
CA GLY A 264 -26.24 -22.01 -8.38
C GLY A 264 -25.36 -22.76 -7.37
N MET A 265 -24.16 -22.25 -7.08
CA MET A 265 -23.23 -22.81 -6.10
C MET A 265 -23.20 -21.97 -4.82
N LEU A 266 -22.84 -22.63 -3.72
CA LEU A 266 -22.55 -21.98 -2.44
C LEU A 266 -21.03 -21.91 -2.23
N TYR A 267 -20.52 -20.72 -1.92
CA TYR A 267 -19.11 -20.46 -1.66
C TYR A 267 -18.88 -20.09 -0.20
N LEU A 268 -17.75 -20.53 0.33
CA LEU A 268 -17.20 -20.16 1.63
C LEU A 268 -15.85 -19.46 1.43
N GLU A 269 -15.72 -18.26 1.96
CA GLU A 269 -14.46 -17.53 2.07
C GLU A 269 -14.09 -17.48 3.56
N ALA A 270 -12.85 -17.86 3.88
CA ALA A 270 -12.37 -17.93 5.25
C ALA A 270 -11.06 -17.16 5.41
N HIS A 271 -11.01 -16.35 6.46
CA HIS A 271 -9.86 -15.61 6.96
C HIS A 271 -9.61 -16.02 8.41
N ALA A 272 -8.36 -15.90 8.87
CA ALA A 272 -8.04 -16.15 10.26
C ALA A 272 -8.84 -15.18 11.16
N PRO A 273 -9.59 -15.67 12.16
CA PRO A 273 -10.23 -14.79 13.14
C PRO A 273 -9.19 -13.92 13.85
N GLN A 274 -9.45 -12.62 13.90
CA GLN A 274 -8.60 -11.67 14.61
C GLN A 274 -8.75 -11.84 16.13
N GLU A 275 -7.77 -11.35 16.89
CA GLU A 275 -7.70 -11.54 18.35
C GLU A 275 -8.91 -10.95 19.08
N GLU A 276 -9.60 -9.96 18.49
CA GLU A 276 -10.82 -9.39 19.04
C GLU A 276 -12.05 -10.32 18.99
N LEU A 277 -11.95 -11.46 18.28
CA LEU A 277 -13.03 -12.43 18.12
C LEU A 277 -12.73 -13.73 18.88
N ASP A 278 -13.76 -14.30 19.51
CA ASP A 278 -13.71 -15.69 19.98
C ASP A 278 -13.79 -16.62 18.76
N ALA A 279 -12.63 -17.16 18.37
CA ALA A 279 -12.48 -18.06 17.23
C ALA A 279 -13.42 -19.28 17.28
N ALA A 280 -13.65 -19.84 18.48
CA ALA A 280 -14.52 -21.00 18.66
C ALA A 280 -16.00 -20.62 18.48
N ASP A 281 -16.41 -19.48 19.04
CA ASP A 281 -17.77 -18.96 18.88
C ASP A 281 -18.08 -18.60 17.41
N VAL A 282 -17.18 -17.89 16.72
CA VAL A 282 -17.40 -17.55 15.31
C VAL A 282 -17.42 -18.78 14.41
N LYS A 283 -16.59 -19.80 14.69
CA LYS A 283 -16.63 -21.09 13.98
C LYS A 283 -17.94 -21.82 14.26
N LYS A 284 -18.40 -21.88 15.51
CA LYS A 284 -19.69 -22.48 15.88
C LYS A 284 -20.86 -21.82 15.14
N LYS A 285 -20.89 -20.48 15.09
CA LYS A 285 -21.92 -19.71 14.37
C LYS A 285 -21.91 -20.00 12.87
N LEU A 286 -20.73 -20.09 12.25
CA LEU A 286 -20.60 -20.49 10.84
C LEU A 286 -21.23 -21.87 10.60
N TYR A 287 -20.90 -22.88 11.40
CA TYR A 287 -21.36 -24.26 11.16
C TYR A 287 -22.87 -24.38 11.38
N ALA A 288 -23.42 -23.67 12.37
CA ALA A 288 -24.87 -23.59 12.56
C ALA A 288 -25.57 -22.96 11.35
N ARG A 289 -25.02 -21.86 10.81
CA ARG A 289 -25.52 -21.20 9.60
C ARG A 289 -25.45 -22.14 8.38
N LEU A 290 -24.33 -22.80 8.16
CA LEU A 290 -24.16 -23.73 7.03
C LEU A 290 -25.15 -24.91 7.11
N ARG A 291 -25.39 -25.48 8.30
CA ARG A 291 -26.41 -26.53 8.49
C ARG A 291 -27.83 -26.03 8.21
N ASP A 292 -28.16 -24.78 8.51
CA ASP A 292 -29.45 -24.20 8.14
C ASP A 292 -29.58 -24.00 6.63
N MET A 293 -28.50 -23.55 5.98
CA MET A 293 -28.48 -23.37 4.54
C MET A 293 -28.59 -24.72 3.81
N GLU A 294 -27.86 -25.75 4.25
CA GLU A 294 -27.89 -27.10 3.68
C GLU A 294 -29.30 -27.69 3.61
N ARG A 295 -30.15 -27.44 4.62
CA ARG A 295 -31.57 -27.87 4.60
C ARG A 295 -32.39 -27.31 3.44
N ARG A 296 -31.91 -26.23 2.82
CA ARG A 296 -32.55 -25.52 1.71
C ARG A 296 -31.82 -25.76 0.37
N GLU A 297 -30.71 -26.50 0.38
CA GLU A 297 -29.98 -26.85 -0.84
C GLU A 297 -30.47 -28.16 -1.43
N THR A 298 -30.42 -28.26 -2.76
CA THR A 298 -30.65 -29.53 -3.46
C THR A 298 -29.46 -30.48 -3.35
N ARG A 299 -28.26 -29.93 -3.16
CA ARG A 299 -27.00 -30.67 -3.00
C ARG A 299 -26.50 -30.53 -1.57
N ARG A 300 -25.94 -31.60 -1.00
CA ARG A 300 -25.34 -31.55 0.33
C ARG A 300 -24.06 -30.71 0.33
N LEU A 301 -23.66 -30.27 1.52
CA LEU A 301 -22.36 -29.63 1.70
C LEU A 301 -21.26 -30.69 1.77
N ASP A 302 -20.14 -30.39 1.12
CA ASP A 302 -18.88 -31.10 1.33
C ASP A 302 -18.25 -30.60 2.63
N TRP A 303 -18.64 -31.22 3.75
CA TRP A 303 -18.17 -30.84 5.09
C TRP A 303 -16.66 -30.99 5.28
N LYS A 304 -16.02 -31.90 4.53
CA LYS A 304 -14.56 -32.02 4.51
C LYS A 304 -13.94 -30.74 3.92
N ARG A 305 -14.45 -30.29 2.77
CA ARG A 305 -13.99 -29.05 2.13
C ARG A 305 -14.30 -27.81 2.96
N VAL A 306 -15.43 -27.78 3.67
CA VAL A 306 -15.74 -26.71 4.64
C VAL A 306 -14.63 -26.64 5.69
N GLU A 307 -14.28 -27.76 6.32
CA GLU A 307 -13.23 -27.82 7.35
C GLU A 307 -11.86 -27.42 6.79
N GLU A 308 -11.49 -27.92 5.60
CA GLU A 308 -10.26 -27.54 4.91
C GLU A 308 -10.21 -26.03 4.63
N THR A 309 -11.30 -25.45 4.13
CA THR A 309 -11.39 -24.00 3.82
C THR A 309 -11.23 -23.16 5.09
N VAL A 310 -11.91 -23.53 6.17
CA VAL A 310 -11.81 -22.84 7.48
C VAL A 310 -10.40 -22.96 8.06
N THR A 311 -9.80 -24.15 7.98
CA THR A 311 -8.47 -24.40 8.56
C THR A 311 -7.36 -23.69 7.79
N GLN A 312 -7.43 -23.72 6.45
CA GLN A 312 -6.41 -23.08 5.62
C GLN A 312 -6.55 -21.55 5.59
N ALA A 313 -7.77 -21.02 5.72
CA ALA A 313 -8.06 -19.60 5.81
C ALA A 313 -7.36 -18.73 4.75
N ARG A 314 -7.30 -19.21 3.49
CA ARG A 314 -6.54 -18.56 2.40
C ARG A 314 -7.17 -17.30 1.82
N GLY A 315 -8.31 -16.85 2.37
CA GLY A 315 -9.05 -15.69 1.87
C GLY A 315 -9.62 -15.85 0.45
N ILE A 316 -9.67 -17.08 -0.08
CA ILE A 316 -10.23 -17.39 -1.39
C ILE A 316 -11.60 -18.05 -1.20
N PRO A 317 -12.69 -17.52 -1.79
CA PRO A 317 -13.97 -18.19 -1.84
C PRO A 317 -13.89 -19.54 -2.57
N VAL A 318 -14.25 -20.63 -1.87
CA VAL A 318 -14.24 -22.01 -2.38
C VAL A 318 -15.69 -22.53 -2.45
N PRO A 319 -16.13 -23.19 -3.53
CA PRO A 319 -17.47 -23.76 -3.57
C PRO A 319 -17.55 -24.97 -2.62
N VAL A 320 -18.56 -25.03 -1.77
CA VAL A 320 -18.68 -26.00 -0.67
C VAL A 320 -19.82 -27.00 -0.84
N LEU A 321 -20.52 -27.00 -1.97
CA LEU A 321 -21.46 -28.07 -2.31
C LEU A 321 -20.72 -29.29 -2.87
N GLU A 322 -21.23 -30.49 -2.57
CA GLU A 322 -20.76 -31.75 -3.16
C GLU A 322 -20.76 -31.66 -4.68
N GLY A 323 -19.69 -32.14 -5.34
CA GLY A 323 -19.50 -32.05 -6.79
C GLY A 323 -19.21 -30.64 -7.33
N GLY A 324 -19.02 -29.64 -6.46
CA GLY A 324 -18.25 -28.44 -6.80
C GLY A 324 -16.76 -28.78 -6.89
N GLY A 325 -16.02 -28.17 -7.81
CA GLY A 325 -14.56 -28.30 -7.86
C GLY A 325 -13.90 -27.60 -6.66
N GLY A 326 -12.92 -28.25 -6.02
CA GLY A 326 -12.22 -27.66 -4.86
C GLY A 326 -11.23 -26.54 -5.23
N LEU A 327 -10.55 -25.99 -4.22
CA LEU A 327 -9.59 -24.90 -4.39
C LEU A 327 -8.47 -25.24 -5.40
N GLU A 328 -7.93 -26.46 -5.37
CA GLU A 328 -6.85 -26.86 -6.29
C GLU A 328 -7.28 -26.81 -7.76
N ALA A 329 -8.50 -27.26 -8.07
CA ALA A 329 -9.04 -27.16 -9.42
C ALA A 329 -9.19 -25.69 -9.86
N MET A 330 -9.58 -24.79 -8.94
CA MET A 330 -9.66 -23.36 -9.20
C MET A 330 -8.27 -22.75 -9.43
N ILE A 331 -7.25 -23.16 -8.67
CA ILE A 331 -5.87 -22.67 -8.83
C ILE A 331 -5.31 -23.04 -10.20
N VAL A 332 -5.57 -24.27 -10.65
CA VAL A 332 -5.18 -24.75 -11.99
C VAL A 332 -5.91 -23.97 -13.07
N ALA A 333 -7.21 -23.70 -12.88
CA ALA A 333 -8.04 -22.95 -13.84
C ALA A 333 -7.86 -21.42 -13.78
N ALA A 334 -7.10 -20.88 -12.81
CA ALA A 334 -6.96 -19.44 -12.65
C ALA A 334 -6.29 -18.80 -13.87
N GLU A 335 -6.85 -17.69 -14.34
CA GLU A 335 -6.35 -16.98 -15.52
C GLU A 335 -4.96 -16.40 -15.27
N ASP A 336 -4.01 -16.68 -16.16
CA ASP A 336 -2.69 -16.04 -16.16
C ASP A 336 -2.82 -14.62 -16.72
N LEU A 337 -2.69 -13.62 -15.84
CA LEU A 337 -2.70 -12.21 -16.21
C LEU A 337 -1.32 -11.78 -16.72
N PRO A 338 -1.27 -10.81 -17.65
CA PRO A 338 0.00 -10.28 -18.14
C PRO A 338 0.75 -9.56 -17.02
N ARG A 339 2.06 -9.84 -16.92
CA ARG A 339 2.99 -9.10 -16.06
C ARG A 339 3.54 -7.91 -16.87
N PRO A 340 3.25 -6.65 -16.49
CA PRO A 340 3.74 -5.46 -17.19
C PRO A 340 5.27 -5.36 -17.17
N ALA A 341 5.88 -4.46 -17.94
CA ALA A 341 7.33 -4.24 -17.86
C ALA A 341 7.78 -3.84 -16.44
N ARG A 342 6.96 -3.02 -15.77
CA ARG A 342 7.16 -2.52 -14.42
C ARG A 342 5.85 -2.56 -13.64
N LEU A 343 5.90 -3.02 -12.39
CA LEU A 343 4.72 -3.04 -11.52
C LEU A 343 4.41 -1.63 -10.99
N ASN A 344 3.13 -1.37 -10.73
CA ASN A 344 2.69 -0.06 -10.24
C ASN A 344 3.17 0.13 -8.79
N GLY A 345 3.90 1.22 -8.56
CA GLY A 345 4.49 1.51 -7.25
C GLY A 345 5.74 0.70 -6.92
N GLN A 346 6.29 -0.06 -7.88
CA GLN A 346 7.54 -0.80 -7.70
C GLN A 346 8.68 0.16 -7.36
N PRO A 347 9.45 -0.09 -6.27
CA PRO A 347 10.54 0.76 -5.83
C PRO A 347 11.52 1.13 -6.95
N LEU A 348 11.93 2.39 -6.98
CA LEU A 348 12.94 2.86 -7.93
C LEU A 348 14.31 2.78 -7.30
N VAL A 349 15.14 1.86 -7.76
CA VAL A 349 16.54 1.77 -7.33
C VAL A 349 17.40 2.51 -8.35
N PRO A 350 18.04 3.64 -8.00
CA PRO A 350 18.91 4.37 -8.92
C PRO A 350 20.09 3.49 -9.34
N PRO A 351 20.75 3.72 -10.49
CA PRO A 351 22.01 3.06 -10.80
C PRO A 351 23.09 3.39 -9.76
N MET A 352 24.12 2.55 -9.66
CA MET A 352 25.22 2.80 -8.73
C MET A 352 26.01 4.00 -9.23
N LYS A 353 26.40 4.89 -8.32
CA LYS A 353 27.16 6.10 -8.60
C LYS A 353 28.50 6.00 -7.89
N ALA A 354 29.55 5.78 -8.69
CA ALA A 354 30.92 5.78 -8.20
C ALA A 354 31.22 7.11 -7.48
N GLY A 355 31.80 7.04 -6.28
CA GLY A 355 32.13 8.23 -5.49
C GLY A 355 30.95 8.84 -4.72
N ALA A 356 29.77 8.22 -4.73
CA ALA A 356 28.67 8.61 -3.84
C ALA A 356 28.81 7.99 -2.46
N TRP A 357 28.01 8.48 -1.51
CA TRP A 357 27.88 7.90 -0.17
C TRP A 357 26.84 6.79 -0.15
N TYR A 358 27.11 5.73 0.60
CA TYR A 358 26.22 4.60 0.79
C TYR A 358 26.18 4.20 2.26
N VAL A 359 25.22 3.35 2.60
CA VAL A 359 25.16 2.64 3.87
C VAL A 359 25.11 1.15 3.58
N ARG A 360 26.09 0.40 4.07
CA ARG A 360 26.05 -1.07 4.07
C ARG A 360 25.14 -1.51 5.22
N ALA A 361 24.00 -2.09 4.85
CA ALA A 361 22.97 -2.54 5.79
C ALA A 361 23.20 -3.99 6.23
N ASP A 362 23.79 -4.82 5.37
CA ASP A 362 24.09 -6.22 5.68
C ASP A 362 25.24 -6.74 4.81
N GLU A 363 25.85 -7.85 5.24
CA GLU A 363 26.88 -8.59 4.53
C GLU A 363 26.76 -10.10 4.78
N THR A 364 26.32 -10.84 3.76
CA THR A 364 25.99 -12.27 3.88
C THR A 364 26.63 -13.09 2.77
N ILE A 365 26.66 -14.42 2.93
CA ILE A 365 27.13 -15.36 1.91
C ILE A 365 26.01 -15.79 0.94
N GLY A 366 24.74 -15.64 1.33
CA GLY A 366 23.60 -16.06 0.55
C GLY A 366 23.02 -14.91 -0.28
N GLU A 367 23.06 -15.03 -1.60
CA GLU A 367 22.50 -14.02 -2.52
C GLU A 367 21.01 -13.75 -2.23
N ASP A 368 20.22 -14.80 -2.02
CA ASP A 368 18.77 -14.67 -1.76
C ASP A 368 18.48 -13.89 -0.48
N ASN A 369 19.27 -14.09 0.58
CA ASN A 369 19.13 -13.33 1.81
C ASN A 369 19.46 -11.85 1.60
N ALA A 370 20.50 -11.55 0.81
CA ALA A 370 20.84 -10.19 0.43
C ALA A 370 19.73 -9.55 -0.42
N LYS A 371 19.14 -10.29 -1.37
CA LYS A 371 18.02 -9.83 -2.21
C LYS A 371 16.79 -9.54 -1.37
N ARG A 372 16.41 -10.43 -0.44
CA ARG A 372 15.30 -10.22 0.51
C ARG A 372 15.50 -8.95 1.32
N MET A 373 16.68 -8.77 1.90
CA MET A 373 17.00 -7.57 2.68
C MET A 373 16.93 -6.31 1.83
N ALA A 374 17.53 -6.31 0.63
CA ALA A 374 17.44 -5.18 -0.29
C ALA A 374 15.98 -4.85 -0.65
N ALA A 375 15.14 -5.85 -0.89
CA ALA A 375 13.71 -5.66 -1.14
C ALA A 375 12.99 -5.06 0.07
N VAL A 376 13.24 -5.53 1.30
CA VAL A 376 12.67 -4.94 2.54
C VAL A 376 13.03 -3.46 2.67
N LEU A 377 14.28 -3.08 2.41
CA LEU A 377 14.73 -1.68 2.45
C LEU A 377 14.04 -0.83 1.38
N ASN A 378 13.95 -1.36 0.16
CA ASN A 378 13.30 -0.71 -0.97
C ASN A 378 11.81 -0.43 -0.74
N HIS A 379 11.16 -1.18 0.14
CA HIS A 379 9.74 -1.00 0.48
C HIS A 379 9.50 -0.06 1.66
N GLN A 380 10.55 0.42 2.33
CA GLN A 380 10.37 1.39 3.42
C GLN A 380 9.71 2.69 2.95
N GLY A 381 9.03 3.37 3.85
CA GLY A 381 8.38 4.66 3.57
C GLY A 381 8.93 5.76 4.47
N PRO A 382 9.55 6.83 3.91
CA PRO A 382 9.97 7.00 2.51
C PRO A 382 10.99 5.95 2.05
N GLN A 383 11.08 5.69 0.74
CA GLN A 383 11.95 4.65 0.18
C GLN A 383 13.40 4.77 0.64
N ILE A 384 14.00 3.63 1.03
CA ILE A 384 15.44 3.47 1.22
C ILE A 384 15.96 2.66 0.02
N PRO A 385 16.45 3.32 -1.06
CA PRO A 385 16.89 2.60 -2.24
C PRO A 385 18.06 1.71 -1.88
N ALA A 386 17.97 0.41 -2.16
CA ALA A 386 18.95 -0.58 -1.79
C ALA A 386 19.22 -1.56 -2.93
N ARG A 387 20.45 -2.06 -2.99
CA ARG A 387 20.92 -3.02 -4.00
C ARG A 387 21.84 -4.06 -3.36
N VAL A 388 22.02 -5.18 -4.05
CA VAL A 388 23.01 -6.19 -3.72
C VAL A 388 24.25 -5.97 -4.58
N VAL A 389 25.44 -5.96 -3.95
CA VAL A 389 26.73 -5.95 -4.64
C VAL A 389 27.56 -7.14 -4.17
N GLN A 390 28.02 -7.96 -5.13
CA GLN A 390 28.92 -9.06 -4.82
C GLN A 390 30.36 -8.57 -4.72
N LYS A 391 31.07 -8.99 -3.68
CA LYS A 391 32.52 -8.75 -3.50
C LYS A 391 33.17 -10.02 -2.98
N GLY A 392 33.98 -10.65 -3.81
CA GLY A 392 34.53 -11.97 -3.50
C GLY A 392 33.41 -13.01 -3.35
N ASN A 393 33.40 -13.71 -2.21
CA ASN A 393 32.38 -14.72 -1.89
C ASN A 393 31.21 -14.18 -1.03
N ARG A 394 31.08 -12.86 -0.88
CA ARG A 394 30.04 -12.22 -0.06
C ARG A 394 29.18 -11.27 -0.88
N TYR A 395 27.95 -11.10 -0.43
CA TYR A 395 26.95 -10.18 -0.93
C TYR A 395 26.73 -9.08 0.09
N HIS A 396 26.97 -7.84 -0.33
CA HIS A 396 26.72 -6.64 0.48
C HIS A 396 25.41 -5.99 0.08
N VAL A 397 24.58 -5.64 1.06
CA VAL A 397 23.36 -4.86 0.83
C VAL A 397 23.67 -3.39 1.04
N LEU A 398 23.67 -2.61 -0.04
CA LEU A 398 24.02 -1.20 -0.02
C LEU A 398 22.78 -0.33 -0.23
N ALA A 399 22.45 0.47 0.77
CA ALA A 399 21.45 1.53 0.68
C ALA A 399 22.08 2.83 0.13
N GLY A 400 21.42 3.48 -0.83
CA GLY A 400 21.86 4.68 -1.53
C GLY A 400 21.71 4.61 -3.06
N PRO A 401 22.26 5.58 -3.81
CA PRO A 401 23.25 6.58 -3.38
C PRO A 401 22.68 7.72 -2.54
N TYR A 402 23.49 8.26 -1.64
CA TYR A 402 23.26 9.50 -0.90
C TYR A 402 24.18 10.62 -1.40
N ALA A 403 23.65 11.85 -1.37
CA ALA A 403 24.36 13.03 -1.87
C ALA A 403 25.60 13.38 -1.03
N ASP A 404 25.51 13.21 0.28
CA ASP A 404 26.57 13.54 1.24
C ASP A 404 26.56 12.59 2.45
N ARG A 405 27.57 12.73 3.31
CA ARG A 405 27.72 11.94 4.54
C ARG A 405 26.56 12.16 5.52
N LYS A 406 25.97 13.36 5.56
CA LYS A 406 24.87 13.70 6.47
C LYS A 406 23.61 12.92 6.08
N ALA A 407 23.29 12.85 4.78
CA ALA A 407 22.20 12.06 4.25
C ALA A 407 22.40 10.55 4.51
N ALA A 408 23.63 10.05 4.34
CA ALA A 408 23.95 8.66 4.67
C ALA A 408 23.79 8.36 6.18
N LEU A 409 24.23 9.25 7.07
CA LEU A 409 24.03 9.11 8.52
C LEU A 409 22.54 9.16 8.92
N ALA A 410 21.73 9.99 8.25
CA ALA A 410 20.29 9.99 8.44
C ALA A 410 19.68 8.63 8.05
N ALA A 411 20.16 8.02 6.97
CA ALA A 411 19.74 6.67 6.59
C ALA A 411 20.18 5.59 7.60
N VAL A 412 21.40 5.67 8.16
CA VAL A 412 21.83 4.78 9.27
C VAL A 412 20.87 4.86 10.45
N LYS A 413 20.50 6.09 10.87
CA LYS A 413 19.53 6.28 11.95
C LYS A 413 18.18 5.62 11.61
N ARG A 414 17.69 5.80 10.38
CA ARG A 414 16.44 5.17 9.93
C ARG A 414 16.52 3.65 9.93
N LEU A 415 17.60 3.05 9.44
CA LEU A 415 17.82 1.60 9.50
C LEU A 415 17.75 1.09 10.94
N LYS A 416 18.35 1.81 11.89
CA LYS A 416 18.32 1.42 13.30
C LYS A 416 16.94 1.55 13.93
N VAL A 417 16.24 2.65 13.67
CA VAL A 417 14.93 2.96 14.30
C VAL A 417 13.79 2.16 13.66
N ASP A 418 13.76 2.06 12.34
CA ASP A 418 12.66 1.42 11.61
C ASP A 418 12.82 -0.10 11.51
N LEU A 419 14.06 -0.61 11.52
CA LEU A 419 14.37 -2.01 11.19
C LEU A 419 15.36 -2.69 12.14
N GLU A 420 15.84 -1.99 13.18
CA GLU A 420 16.87 -2.50 14.12
C GLU A 420 18.20 -2.89 13.46
N ILE A 421 18.47 -2.38 12.25
CA ILE A 421 19.68 -2.68 11.48
C ILE A 421 20.79 -1.68 11.80
N ASP A 422 21.96 -2.18 12.18
CA ASP A 422 23.17 -1.38 12.38
C ASP A 422 23.90 -1.15 11.05
N GLY A 423 23.60 -0.01 10.42
CA GLY A 423 24.21 0.37 9.14
C GLY A 423 25.63 0.93 9.27
N ALA A 424 26.53 0.51 8.37
CA ALA A 424 27.89 1.03 8.27
C ALA A 424 28.04 2.00 7.09
N ILE A 425 28.68 3.16 7.32
CA ILE A 425 28.92 4.14 6.25
C ILE A 425 29.93 3.59 5.24
N VAL A 426 29.59 3.69 3.96
CA VAL A 426 30.48 3.41 2.82
C VAL A 426 30.77 4.73 2.12
N GLY A 427 32.03 5.15 2.18
CA GLY A 427 32.48 6.44 1.65
C GLY A 427 32.77 6.43 0.14
N PRO A 428 33.02 7.62 -0.45
CA PRO A 428 33.29 7.77 -1.89
C PRO A 428 34.41 6.88 -2.45
N ALA A 429 35.50 6.68 -1.70
CA ALA A 429 36.62 5.86 -2.16
C ALA A 429 36.22 4.38 -2.28
N GLU A 430 35.59 3.83 -1.24
CA GLU A 430 35.11 2.44 -1.23
C GLU A 430 34.01 2.22 -2.29
N SER A 431 33.10 3.17 -2.46
CA SER A 431 32.03 3.07 -3.47
C SER A 431 32.55 3.10 -4.91
N ARG A 432 33.68 3.77 -5.20
CA ARG A 432 34.34 3.67 -6.51
C ARG A 432 34.83 2.25 -6.77
N THR A 433 35.47 1.61 -5.79
CA THR A 433 35.96 0.23 -5.91
C THR A 433 34.81 -0.75 -6.13
N LEU A 434 33.73 -0.61 -5.37
CA LEU A 434 32.54 -1.48 -5.49
C LEU A 434 31.84 -1.30 -6.86
N ALA A 435 31.74 -0.07 -7.38
CA ALA A 435 31.12 0.19 -8.68
C ALA A 435 31.89 -0.45 -9.84
N LEU A 436 33.23 -0.49 -9.79
CA LEU A 436 34.05 -1.16 -10.80
C LEU A 436 33.82 -2.67 -10.82
N GLN A 437 33.60 -3.27 -9.64
CA GLN A 437 33.34 -4.70 -9.48
C GLN A 437 31.95 -5.11 -10.02
N GLU A 438 30.93 -4.25 -9.85
CA GLU A 438 29.59 -4.47 -10.41
C GLU A 438 29.61 -4.55 -11.95
N THR A 439 30.43 -3.72 -12.60
CA THR A 439 30.57 -3.71 -14.07
C THR A 439 31.45 -4.83 -14.62
N GLY A 440 32.40 -5.34 -13.84
CA GLY A 440 33.34 -6.38 -14.28
C GLY A 440 32.82 -7.81 -14.15
N GLY A 441 31.78 -8.04 -13.35
CA GLY A 441 31.21 -9.37 -13.08
C GLY A 441 30.11 -9.85 -14.03
N ARG A 442 29.64 -9.00 -14.95
CA ARG A 442 28.73 -9.41 -16.04
C ARG A 442 29.52 -9.60 -17.32
N GLN A 443 30.20 -10.74 -17.48
CA GLN A 443 30.51 -11.24 -18.82
C GLN A 443 29.27 -11.98 -19.37
N PRO A 444 29.00 -11.88 -20.69
CA PRO A 444 27.80 -12.41 -21.32
C PRO A 444 27.65 -13.93 -21.21
#